data_AF-A6I8J0-F1
#
_entry.id   AF-A6I8J0-F1
#
_cell.length_a   1.000
_cell.length_b   1.000
_cell.length_c   1.000
_cell.angle_alpha   90.00
_cell.angle_beta   90.00
_cell.angle_gamma   90.00
#
_symmetry.space_group_name_H-M   'P 1'
#
loop_
_entity.id
_entity.type
_entity.pdbx_description
1 polymer ?
#
loop_
_entity_poly.entity_id
_entity_poly.type
_entity_poly.pdbx_seq_one_letter_code
_entity_poly.pdbx_strand_id
1 'polypeptide(L)'
;MSEKVRTRLEELDDFEEGSQKELLNLTQQDYVNRIEELNQSLKDAWASDQKVKALKIVIQCSKLLSDTSVIQFYPSKFVLITDILDTFGK
;
A
#
# COMPACT_ATOMS: atom_id res chain seq x y z
N MET A 1 -1.99 30.03 -1.94
CA MET A 1 -2.75 28.76 -2.11
C MET A 1 -1.78 27.58 -2.10
N SER A 2 -1.08 27.31 -0.97
CA SER A 2 -0.14 26.18 -0.91
C SER A 2 0.18 25.67 0.51
N GLU A 3 0.01 26.47 1.57
CA GLU A 3 0.34 26.02 2.93
C GLU A 3 -0.55 24.87 3.43
N LYS A 4 -1.86 24.94 3.17
CA LYS A 4 -2.81 23.87 3.53
C LYS A 4 -2.52 22.53 2.86
N VAL A 5 -1.99 22.55 1.62
CA VAL A 5 -1.63 21.34 0.88
C VAL A 5 -0.34 20.75 1.46
N ARG A 6 0.61 21.61 1.81
CA ARG A 6 1.88 21.22 2.43
C ARG A 6 1.68 20.54 3.78
N THR A 7 0.90 21.13 4.68
CA THR A 7 0.62 20.55 5.99
C THR A 7 -0.11 19.21 5.88
N ARG A 8 -1.02 19.06 4.91
CA ARG A 8 -1.70 17.78 4.64
C ARG A 8 -0.75 16.71 4.08
N LEU A 9 0.27 17.11 3.34
CA LEU A 9 1.28 16.20 2.80
C LEU A 9 2.23 15.73 3.91
N GLU A 10 2.65 16.65 4.78
CA GLU A 10 3.52 16.38 5.94
C GLU A 10 2.80 15.47 6.97
N GLU A 11 1.50 15.69 7.25
CA GLU A 11 0.69 14.81 8.11
C GLU A 11 0.53 13.38 7.54
N LEU A 12 0.62 13.20 6.21
CA LEU A 12 0.60 11.88 5.59
C LEU A 12 1.95 11.18 5.70
N ASP A 13 3.05 11.95 5.64
CA ASP A 13 4.44 11.45 5.70
C ASP A 13 4.80 10.94 7.11
N ASP A 14 4.38 11.66 8.16
CA ASP A 14 4.60 11.26 9.56
C ASP A 14 3.83 9.98 9.94
N PHE A 15 2.70 9.69 9.29
CA PHE A 15 1.98 8.43 9.45
C PHE A 15 2.61 7.29 8.63
N GLU A 16 3.47 7.64 7.65
CA GLU A 16 4.04 6.73 6.65
C GLU A 16 5.34 6.07 7.14
N GLU A 17 6.18 6.80 7.88
CA GLU A 17 7.51 6.34 8.31
C GLU A 17 7.44 5.15 9.30
N GLY A 18 6.37 5.06 10.08
CA GLY A 18 6.12 3.91 10.96
C GLY A 18 5.78 2.63 10.19
N SER A 19 5.04 2.75 9.09
CA SER A 19 4.53 1.60 8.32
C SER A 19 5.60 0.92 7.46
N GLN A 20 6.60 1.66 7.00
CA GLN A 20 7.68 1.12 6.17
C GLN A 20 8.73 0.33 6.97
N LYS A 21 9.04 0.74 8.21
CA LYS A 21 10.01 0.02 9.05
C LYS A 21 9.49 -1.33 9.54
N GLU A 22 8.18 -1.48 9.76
CA GLU A 22 7.59 -2.77 10.15
C GLU A 22 7.65 -3.82 9.03
N LEU A 23 7.59 -3.42 7.76
CA LEU A 23 7.61 -4.33 6.61
C LEU A 23 8.95 -5.06 6.42
N LEU A 24 10.06 -4.52 6.94
CA LEU A 24 11.40 -5.05 6.77
C LEU A 24 11.70 -6.29 7.64
N ASN A 25 10.88 -6.55 8.68
CA ASN A 25 11.11 -7.63 9.64
C ASN A 25 10.14 -8.82 9.50
N LEU A 26 9.29 -8.83 8.47
CA LEU A 26 8.27 -9.84 8.27
C LEU A 26 8.82 -11.06 7.52
N THR A 27 8.43 -12.26 7.96
CA THR A 27 8.70 -13.48 7.18
C THR A 27 7.92 -13.41 5.85
N GLN A 28 8.31 -14.18 4.83
CA GLN A 28 7.60 -14.17 3.53
C GLN A 28 6.08 -14.42 3.69
N GLN A 29 5.70 -15.25 4.66
CA GLN A 29 4.31 -15.54 4.96
C GLN A 29 3.58 -14.34 5.56
N ASP A 30 4.22 -13.62 6.47
CA ASP A 30 3.66 -12.40 7.04
C ASP A 30 3.48 -11.31 5.98
N TYR A 31 4.41 -11.24 5.00
CA TYR A 31 4.25 -10.35 3.85
C TYR A 31 3.00 -10.70 3.03
N VAL A 32 2.81 -11.99 2.71
CA VAL A 32 1.62 -12.47 1.97
C VAL A 32 0.34 -12.15 2.73
N ASN A 33 0.28 -12.45 4.02
CA ASN A 33 -0.88 -12.14 4.87
C ASN A 33 -1.21 -10.64 4.82
N ARG A 34 -0.19 -9.78 4.88
CA ARG A 34 -0.38 -8.32 4.82
C ARG A 34 -0.90 -7.84 3.47
N ILE A 35 -0.44 -8.43 2.37
CA ILE A 35 -0.97 -8.16 1.03
C ILE A 35 -2.45 -8.57 0.94
N GLU A 36 -2.82 -9.73 1.48
CA GLU A 36 -4.22 -10.17 1.52
C GLU A 36 -5.11 -9.21 2.32
N GLU A 37 -4.64 -8.73 3.47
CA GLU A 37 -5.35 -7.71 4.28
C GLU A 37 -5.55 -6.40 3.52
N LEU A 38 -4.53 -5.93 2.80
CA LEU A 38 -4.63 -4.73 1.95
C LEU A 38 -5.64 -4.92 0.83
N ASN A 39 -5.64 -6.09 0.18
CA ASN A 39 -6.59 -6.43 -0.87
C ASN A 39 -8.04 -6.44 -0.33
N GLN A 40 -8.27 -7.06 0.82
CA GLN A 40 -9.59 -7.08 1.43
C GLN A 40 -10.04 -5.67 1.83
N SER A 41 -9.15 -4.88 2.44
CA SER A 41 -9.41 -3.50 2.80
C SER A 41 -9.75 -2.62 1.59
N LEU A 42 -9.10 -2.87 0.44
CA LEU A 42 -9.39 -2.19 -0.82
C LEU A 42 -10.80 -2.49 -1.30
N LYS A 43 -11.16 -3.78 -1.36
CA LYS A 43 -12.50 -4.24 -1.78
C LYS A 43 -13.58 -3.65 -0.88
N ASP A 44 -13.40 -3.70 0.43
CA ASP A 44 -14.36 -3.17 1.40
C ASP A 44 -14.53 -1.65 1.27
N ALA A 45 -13.42 -0.92 1.11
CA ALA A 45 -13.45 0.53 0.93
C ALA A 45 -14.12 0.92 -0.40
N TRP A 46 -13.85 0.18 -1.47
CA TRP A 46 -14.45 0.43 -2.78
C TRP A 46 -15.95 0.15 -2.80
N ALA A 47 -16.37 -0.98 -2.23
CA ALA A 47 -17.76 -1.40 -2.09
C ALA A 47 -18.58 -0.48 -1.19
N SER A 48 -17.95 0.11 -0.16
CA SER A 48 -18.58 1.08 0.75
C SER A 48 -18.54 2.53 0.25
N ASP A 49 -18.24 2.75 -1.03
CA ASP A 49 -18.10 4.08 -1.67
C ASP A 49 -17.05 5.01 -1.01
N GLN A 50 -16.13 4.46 -0.21
CA GLN A 50 -15.03 5.20 0.42
C GLN A 50 -13.88 5.39 -0.59
N LYS A 51 -14.14 6.07 -1.70
CA LYS A 51 -13.22 6.19 -2.85
C LYS A 51 -11.86 6.79 -2.49
N VAL A 52 -11.82 7.76 -1.57
CA VAL A 52 -10.56 8.34 -1.06
C VAL A 52 -9.74 7.30 -0.30
N LYS A 53 -10.39 6.45 0.52
CA LYS A 53 -9.71 5.37 1.27
C LYS A 53 -9.20 4.29 0.31
N ALA A 54 -10.01 3.88 -0.65
CA ALA A 54 -9.59 2.94 -1.69
C ALA A 54 -8.36 3.47 -2.46
N LEU A 55 -8.38 4.74 -2.88
CA LEU A 55 -7.25 5.37 -3.56
C LEU A 55 -5.98 5.40 -2.69
N LYS A 56 -6.11 5.70 -1.39
CA LYS A 56 -4.97 5.65 -0.45
C LYS A 56 -4.34 4.25 -0.38
N ILE A 57 -5.16 3.19 -0.35
CA ILE A 57 -4.67 1.80 -0.30
C ILE A 57 -3.91 1.45 -1.59
N VAL A 58 -4.43 1.85 -2.76
CA VAL A 58 -3.77 1.64 -4.06
C VAL A 58 -2.42 2.36 -4.11
N ILE A 59 -2.35 3.61 -3.64
CA ILE A 59 -1.10 4.37 -3.55
C ILE A 59 -0.09 3.64 -2.65
N GLN A 60 -0.53 3.14 -1.50
CA GLN A 60 0.32 2.33 -0.61
C GLN A 60 0.85 1.08 -1.32
N CYS A 61 -0.01 0.35 -2.04
CA CYS A 61 0.39 -0.83 -2.81
C CYS A 61 1.45 -0.45 -3.87
N SER A 62 1.24 0.62 -4.63
CA SER A 62 2.21 1.09 -5.63
C SER A 62 3.55 1.48 -5.02
N LYS A 63 3.56 2.08 -3.82
CA LYS A 63 4.81 2.41 -3.10
C LYS A 63 5.61 1.17 -2.71
N LEU A 64 4.94 0.03 -2.45
CA LEU A 64 5.64 -1.23 -2.17
C LEU A 64 6.49 -1.68 -3.36
N LEU A 65 6.11 -1.36 -4.60
CA LEU A 65 6.91 -1.68 -5.80
C LEU A 65 8.23 -0.90 -5.87
N SER A 66 8.31 0.27 -5.25
CA SER A 66 9.54 1.09 -5.24
C SER A 66 10.67 0.46 -4.43
N ASP A 67 10.35 -0.46 -3.52
CA ASP A 67 11.35 -1.18 -2.73
C ASP A 67 11.87 -2.42 -3.48
N THR A 68 13.09 -2.31 -3.97
CA THR A 68 13.84 -3.34 -4.70
C THR A 68 14.95 -3.98 -3.85
N SER A 69 14.90 -3.86 -2.53
CA SER A 69 15.99 -4.28 -1.62
C SER A 69 16.30 -5.78 -1.66
N VAL A 70 15.31 -6.64 -1.94
CA VAL A 70 15.47 -8.11 -1.97
C VAL A 70 15.20 -8.68 -3.37
N ILE A 71 16.26 -8.83 -4.18
CA ILE A 71 16.20 -9.25 -5.59
C ILE A 71 15.47 -10.59 -5.79
N GLN A 72 15.70 -11.59 -4.92
CA GLN A 72 15.11 -12.92 -5.08
C GLN A 72 13.59 -12.95 -4.81
N PHE A 73 13.10 -12.04 -3.98
CA PHE A 73 11.69 -11.97 -3.59
C PHE A 73 10.89 -10.97 -4.43
N TYR A 74 11.58 -10.02 -5.05
CA TYR A 74 10.97 -8.95 -5.83
C TYR A 74 10.03 -9.45 -6.96
N PRO A 75 10.35 -10.51 -7.74
CA PRO A 75 9.42 -11.00 -8.76
C PRO A 75 8.07 -11.44 -8.18
N SER A 76 8.07 -12.21 -7.09
CA SER A 76 6.85 -12.66 -6.41
C SER A 76 6.10 -11.49 -5.79
N LYS A 77 6.82 -10.58 -5.13
CA LYS A 77 6.28 -9.33 -4.59
C LYS A 77 5.58 -8.51 -5.66
N PHE A 78 6.22 -8.33 -6.82
CA PHE A 78 5.66 -7.56 -7.93
C PHE A 78 4.31 -8.12 -8.36
N VAL A 79 4.23 -9.43 -8.63
CA VAL A 79 2.99 -10.11 -9.04
C VAL A 79 1.89 -9.91 -8.00
N LEU A 80 2.19 -10.16 -6.72
CA LEU A 80 1.23 -10.02 -5.62
C LEU A 80 0.66 -8.60 -5.52
N ILE A 81 1.50 -7.58 -5.69
CA ILE A 81 1.07 -6.19 -5.64
C ILE A 81 0.26 -5.82 -6.89
N THR A 82 0.68 -6.23 -8.09
CA THR A 82 -0.04 -5.90 -9.32
C THR A 82 -1.44 -6.52 -9.35
N ASP A 83 -1.63 -7.70 -8.76
CA ASP A 83 -2.96 -8.33 -8.65
C ASP A 83 -3.94 -7.48 -7.82
N ILE A 84 -3.45 -6.80 -6.77
CA ILE A 84 -4.26 -5.86 -6.00
C ILE A 84 -4.59 -4.62 -6.84
N LEU A 85 -3.59 -4.05 -7.52
CA LEU A 85 -3.77 -2.86 -8.35
C LEU A 85 -4.80 -3.12 -9.47
N ASP A 86 -4.77 -4.32 -10.06
CA ASP A 86 -5.75 -4.77 -11.06
C ASP A 86 -7.16 -4.97 -10.50
N THR A 87 -7.31 -5.08 -9.18
CA THR A 87 -8.60 -5.15 -8.51
C THR A 87 -9.22 -3.77 -8.30
N PHE A 88 -8.42 -2.70 -8.35
CA PHE A 88 -8.95 -1.34 -8.18
C PHE A 88 -9.98 -0.99 -9.24
N GLY A 89 -11.13 -0.48 -8.81
CA GLY A 89 -12.21 -0.10 -9.72
C GLY A 89 -13.24 -1.19 -9.99
N LYS A 90 -12.94 -2.45 -9.64
CA LYS A 90 -13.87 -3.58 -9.69
C LYS A 90 -14.68 -3.65 -8.40
#